data_AF-A0A673AQ53-F1
#
_entry.id   AF-A0A673AQ53-F1
#
_cell.length_a   1.000
_cell.length_b   1.000
_cell.length_c   1.000
_cell.angle_alpha   90.00
_cell.angle_beta   90.00
_cell.angle_gamma   90.00
#
_symmetry.space_group_name_H-M   'P 1'
#
loop_
_entity.id
_entity.type
_entity.pdbx_description
1 polymer ?
#
loop_
_entity_poly.entity_id
_entity_poly.type
_entity_poly.pdbx_seq_one_letter_code
_entity_poly.pdbx_strand_id
1 'polypeptide(L)'
;ALLKEDTARSEGLFNEQMEVNVEMQSNDLDSTHSSTKPGIHDRDPKRVNQCLKVTFEDVIAEPSSVRSFDKVWLWSHALFEVSRLWCYRLISLLLAVPVSLAAGLLFAVVSCLHIWLIMPCVQLLFINMHWVRTVWGGFLHILISPLSASIGKCCSGISITLKKDEDRQTQTRIL
;
A
#
# COMPACT_ATOMS: atom_id res chain seq x y z
N ALA A 1 -21.71 20.20 24.46
CA ALA A 1 -22.21 21.37 23.70
C ALA A 1 -21.33 21.62 22.48
N LEU A 2 -20.01 21.81 22.64
CA LEU A 2 -19.09 22.11 21.51
C LEU A 2 -19.06 21.08 20.37
N LEU A 3 -19.05 19.77 20.65
CA LEU A 3 -19.05 18.75 19.59
C LEU A 3 -20.36 18.65 18.78
N LYS A 4 -21.45 19.31 19.20
CA LYS A 4 -22.71 19.34 18.45
C LYS A 4 -22.83 20.60 17.58
N GLU A 5 -22.11 21.67 17.95
CA GLU A 5 -22.00 22.89 17.16
C GLU A 5 -21.10 22.70 15.94
N ASP A 6 -20.00 21.97 16.06
CA ASP A 6 -19.09 21.74 14.92
C ASP A 6 -19.72 20.88 13.81
N THR A 7 -20.52 19.87 14.18
CA THR A 7 -21.25 19.05 13.20
C THR A 7 -22.34 19.84 12.48
N ALA A 8 -23.10 20.67 13.20
CA ALA A 8 -24.14 21.51 12.58
C ALA A 8 -23.55 22.60 11.66
N ARG A 9 -22.36 23.12 12.00
CA ARG A 9 -21.65 24.11 11.18
C ARG A 9 -21.07 23.49 9.91
N SER A 10 -20.60 22.24 9.98
CA SER A 10 -20.08 21.53 8.80
C SER A 10 -21.20 21.10 7.84
N GLU A 11 -22.37 20.74 8.36
CA GLU A 11 -23.56 20.40 7.55
C GLU A 11 -24.17 21.66 6.89
N GLY A 12 -24.18 22.80 7.60
CA GLY A 12 -24.61 24.08 7.05
C GLY A 12 -23.71 24.58 5.90
N LEU A 13 -22.39 24.42 6.02
CA LEU A 13 -21.42 24.82 4.98
C LEU A 13 -21.54 23.94 3.72
N PHE A 14 -21.89 22.65 3.90
CA PHE A 14 -22.11 21.73 2.80
C PHE A 14 -23.42 22.01 2.05
N ASN A 15 -24.49 22.37 2.77
CA ASN A 15 -25.76 22.78 2.15
C ASN A 15 -25.66 24.14 1.44
N GLU A 16 -24.93 25.10 1.99
CA GLU A 16 -24.72 26.42 1.38
C GLU A 16 -23.87 26.32 0.10
N GLN A 17 -22.84 25.46 0.06
CA GLN A 17 -22.08 25.20 -1.17
C GLN A 17 -22.91 24.50 -2.27
N MET A 18 -23.92 23.72 -1.88
CA MET A 18 -24.78 23.01 -2.83
C MET A 18 -25.88 23.92 -3.42
N GLU A 19 -26.30 24.96 -2.71
CA GLU A 19 -27.30 25.93 -3.17
C GLU A 19 -26.71 27.02 -4.09
N VAL A 20 -25.47 27.47 -3.84
CA VAL A 20 -24.82 28.55 -4.60
C VAL A 20 -24.43 28.17 -6.05
N ASN A 21 -24.39 26.88 -6.40
CA ASN A 21 -23.98 26.44 -7.74
C ASN A 21 -25.14 26.30 -8.77
N VAL A 22 -26.38 26.70 -8.42
CA VAL A 22 -27.57 26.45 -9.25
C VAL A 22 -28.15 27.69 -9.95
N GLU A 23 -27.64 28.90 -9.72
CA GLU A 23 -28.10 30.09 -10.45
C GLU A 23 -27.23 30.44 -11.68
N MET A 24 -27.71 29.95 -12.83
CA MET A 24 -27.88 30.68 -14.09
C MET A 24 -27.05 31.98 -14.27
N GLN A 25 -25.88 31.88 -14.91
CA GLN A 25 -25.22 33.03 -15.53
C GLN A 25 -25.52 33.04 -17.04
N SER A 26 -26.70 33.56 -17.40
CA SER A 26 -26.98 34.04 -18.75
C SER A 26 -26.73 35.54 -18.78
N ASN A 27 -25.60 35.96 -19.33
CA ASN A 27 -25.36 37.34 -19.76
C ASN A 27 -24.50 37.33 -21.05
N ASP A 28 -25.13 37.80 -22.12
CA ASP A 28 -24.62 38.62 -23.21
C ASP A 28 -23.17 38.45 -23.67
N LEU A 29 -23.01 37.98 -24.92
CA LEU A 29 -21.87 38.33 -25.76
C LEU A 29 -22.32 38.49 -27.21
N ASP A 30 -22.58 39.74 -27.56
CA ASP A 30 -22.64 40.29 -28.91
C ASP A 30 -21.25 40.26 -29.55
N SER A 31 -21.14 39.77 -30.79
CA SER A 31 -20.16 40.24 -31.79
C SER A 31 -20.34 39.56 -33.16
N THR A 32 -21.05 40.27 -34.03
CA THR A 32 -20.54 40.73 -35.34
C THR A 32 -20.00 39.69 -36.36
N HIS A 33 -20.86 39.43 -37.36
CA HIS A 33 -20.59 39.55 -38.81
C HIS A 33 -19.80 38.46 -39.55
N SER A 34 -20.50 37.63 -40.32
CA SER A 34 -20.36 37.64 -41.78
C SER A 34 -21.47 36.81 -42.44
N SER A 35 -22.19 37.41 -43.39
CA SER A 35 -22.50 36.85 -44.71
C SER A 35 -23.71 37.56 -45.31
N THR A 36 -23.41 38.62 -46.06
CA THR A 36 -23.96 38.95 -47.37
C THR A 36 -25.42 38.53 -47.66
N LYS A 37 -26.32 39.51 -47.59
CA LYS A 37 -27.71 39.48 -48.08
C LYS A 37 -27.78 39.14 -49.59
N PRO A 38 -28.59 38.15 -50.00
CA PRO A 38 -29.28 38.18 -51.28
C PRO A 38 -30.64 38.91 -51.08
N GLY A 39 -30.91 39.91 -51.92
CA GLY A 39 -32.13 40.70 -51.85
C GLY A 39 -33.39 39.85 -52.00
N ILE A 40 -34.17 39.72 -50.93
CA ILE A 40 -35.52 39.18 -50.99
C ILE A 40 -36.47 40.36 -50.76
N HIS A 41 -37.13 40.74 -51.86
CA HIS A 41 -38.28 41.61 -51.93
C HIS A 41 -39.25 41.29 -50.78
N ASP A 42 -39.59 42.30 -49.96
CA ASP A 42 -40.53 42.13 -48.86
C ASP A 42 -41.91 41.76 -49.42
N ARG A 43 -42.28 40.49 -49.25
CA ARG A 43 -43.47 39.87 -49.86
C ARG A 43 -44.77 40.11 -49.09
N ASP A 44 -44.74 40.89 -47.99
CA ASP A 44 -45.96 41.30 -47.30
C ASP A 44 -45.85 42.71 -46.66
N PRO A 45 -45.97 43.78 -47.47
CA PRO A 45 -45.88 45.16 -46.97
C PRO A 45 -47.06 45.55 -46.06
N LYS A 46 -48.11 44.73 -45.95
CA LYS A 46 -49.33 45.06 -45.19
C LYS A 46 -49.51 44.22 -43.92
N ARG A 47 -48.61 43.28 -43.63
CA ARG A 47 -48.61 42.41 -42.43
C ARG A 47 -49.97 41.75 -42.15
N VAL A 48 -50.79 41.54 -43.18
CA VAL A 48 -52.15 41.01 -43.03
C VAL A 48 -52.17 39.50 -42.77
N ASN A 49 -51.07 38.80 -43.03
CA ASN A 49 -50.95 37.35 -42.83
C ASN A 49 -50.22 36.97 -41.53
N GLN A 50 -50.23 37.84 -40.50
CA GLN A 50 -49.62 37.49 -39.20
C GLN A 50 -50.27 36.26 -38.54
N CYS A 51 -51.56 35.99 -38.79
CA CYS A 51 -52.27 34.82 -38.27
C CYS A 51 -52.03 33.53 -39.07
N LEU A 52 -51.46 33.62 -40.28
CA LEU A 52 -51.08 32.48 -41.13
C LEU A 52 -49.57 32.19 -41.08
N LYS A 53 -48.84 32.90 -40.22
CA LYS A 53 -47.44 32.63 -39.95
C LYS A 53 -47.35 31.49 -38.95
N VAL A 54 -47.72 30.30 -39.41
CA VAL A 54 -47.42 29.05 -38.73
C VAL A 54 -45.91 28.87 -38.83
N THR A 55 -45.20 29.30 -37.80
CA THR A 55 -43.79 28.99 -37.61
C THR A 55 -43.64 27.48 -37.67
N PHE A 56 -42.57 26.95 -38.29
CA PHE A 56 -42.33 25.51 -38.33
C PHE A 56 -42.24 24.86 -36.92
N GLU A 57 -42.10 25.67 -35.87
CA GLU A 57 -42.28 25.32 -34.45
C GLU A 57 -43.69 24.85 -34.05
N ASP A 58 -44.73 25.12 -34.84
CA ASP A 58 -46.10 24.68 -34.55
C ASP A 58 -46.48 23.42 -35.38
N VAL A 59 -45.71 23.13 -36.45
CA VAL A 59 -45.82 21.88 -37.23
C VAL A 59 -44.97 20.77 -36.62
N ILE A 60 -43.86 21.13 -35.98
CA ILE A 60 -43.09 20.25 -35.11
C ILE A 60 -43.43 20.64 -33.68
N ALA A 61 -44.40 19.96 -33.09
CA ALA A 61 -44.68 20.04 -31.66
C ALA A 61 -43.48 19.54 -30.84
N GLU A 62 -42.38 20.29 -30.83
CA GLU A 62 -41.31 20.11 -29.85
C GLU A 62 -41.53 21.14 -28.74
N PRO A 63 -42.27 20.77 -27.68
CA PRO A 63 -42.21 21.51 -26.44
C PRO A 63 -40.76 21.59 -25.97
N SER A 64 -40.46 22.53 -25.08
CA SER A 64 -39.21 22.66 -24.32
C SER A 64 -38.88 21.46 -23.39
N SER A 65 -39.35 20.26 -23.74
CA SER A 65 -39.38 19.04 -22.95
C SER A 65 -38.49 17.93 -23.53
N VAL A 66 -37.39 18.28 -24.21
CA VAL A 66 -36.28 17.35 -24.50
C VAL A 66 -34.92 17.85 -24.03
N ARG A 67 -34.89 18.83 -23.11
CA ARG A 67 -33.67 19.23 -22.37
C ARG A 67 -33.15 18.15 -21.40
N SER A 68 -33.78 16.97 -21.38
CA SER A 68 -33.35 15.79 -20.63
C SER A 68 -32.57 14.76 -21.47
N PHE A 69 -32.65 14.74 -22.81
CA PHE A 69 -31.93 13.72 -23.57
C PHE A 69 -30.43 14.01 -23.69
N ASP A 70 -30.01 15.27 -23.81
CA ASP A 70 -28.60 15.65 -23.71
C ASP A 70 -28.04 15.35 -22.32
N LYS A 71 -28.87 15.54 -21.28
CA LYS A 71 -28.51 15.19 -19.91
C LYS A 71 -28.38 13.68 -19.79
N VAL A 72 -29.34 12.89 -20.26
CA VAL A 72 -29.26 11.42 -20.19
C VAL A 72 -28.07 10.90 -21.00
N TRP A 73 -27.75 11.48 -22.15
CA TRP A 73 -26.58 11.13 -22.95
C TRP A 73 -25.27 11.49 -22.23
N LEU A 74 -25.18 12.70 -21.67
CA LEU A 74 -24.03 13.15 -20.89
C LEU A 74 -23.86 12.36 -19.58
N TRP A 75 -24.96 12.07 -18.88
CA TRP A 75 -25.00 11.24 -17.68
C TRP A 75 -24.64 9.80 -17.99
N SER A 76 -25.05 9.26 -19.14
CA SER A 76 -24.64 7.91 -19.57
C SER A 76 -23.15 7.86 -19.88
N HIS A 77 -22.61 8.90 -20.53
CA HIS A 77 -21.17 9.02 -20.80
C HIS A 77 -20.35 9.20 -19.51
N ALA A 78 -20.82 10.05 -18.60
CA ALA A 78 -20.20 10.25 -17.29
C ALA A 78 -20.28 8.99 -16.41
N LEU A 79 -21.44 8.33 -16.38
CA LEU A 79 -21.64 7.09 -15.62
C LEU A 79 -20.78 5.96 -16.18
N PHE A 80 -20.57 5.91 -17.50
CA PHE A 80 -19.66 4.96 -18.12
C PHE A 80 -18.21 5.19 -17.71
N GLU A 81 -17.75 6.44 -17.65
CA GLU A 81 -16.40 6.78 -17.19
C GLU A 81 -16.19 6.50 -15.69
N VAL A 82 -17.17 6.86 -14.87
CA VAL A 82 -17.17 6.58 -13.43
C VAL A 82 -17.22 5.07 -13.19
N SER A 83 -18.09 4.35 -13.90
CA SER A 83 -18.19 2.89 -13.83
C SER A 83 -16.86 2.24 -14.21
N ARG A 84 -16.16 2.74 -15.22
CA ARG A 84 -14.83 2.25 -15.59
C ARG A 84 -13.83 2.40 -14.43
N LEU A 85 -13.80 3.55 -13.75
CA LEU A 85 -12.94 3.77 -12.57
C LEU A 85 -13.30 2.85 -11.40
N TRP A 86 -14.60 2.68 -11.13
CA TRP A 86 -15.09 1.79 -10.09
C TRP A 86 -14.84 0.32 -10.42
N CYS A 87 -14.95 -0.07 -11.69
CA CYS A 87 -14.65 -1.41 -12.17
C CYS A 87 -13.16 -1.70 -11.98
N TYR A 88 -12.26 -0.77 -12.31
CA TYR A 88 -10.83 -0.92 -12.00
C TYR A 88 -10.59 -1.10 -10.50
N ARG A 89 -11.20 -0.28 -9.64
CA ARG A 89 -11.07 -0.43 -8.17
C ARG A 89 -11.63 -1.75 -7.67
N LEU A 90 -12.78 -2.19 -8.19
CA LEU A 90 -13.42 -3.44 -7.83
C LEU A 90 -12.59 -4.64 -8.28
N ILE A 91 -12.02 -4.59 -9.48
CA ILE A 91 -11.11 -5.61 -10.02
C ILE A 91 -9.84 -5.65 -9.18
N SER A 92 -9.22 -4.50 -8.89
CA SER A 92 -8.07 -4.43 -8.00
C SER A 92 -8.39 -5.00 -6.61
N LEU A 93 -9.56 -4.70 -6.06
CA LEU A 93 -10.00 -5.24 -4.77
C LEU A 93 -10.26 -6.75 -4.86
N LEU A 94 -10.92 -7.21 -5.92
CA LEU A 94 -11.22 -8.61 -6.18
C LEU A 94 -9.96 -9.44 -6.42
N LEU A 95 -8.88 -8.86 -6.94
CA LEU A 95 -7.55 -9.48 -6.99
C LEU A 95 -6.82 -9.38 -5.65
N ALA A 96 -7.02 -8.30 -4.89
CA ALA A 96 -6.46 -8.16 -3.55
C ALA A 96 -7.08 -9.15 -2.55
N VAL A 97 -8.37 -9.49 -2.66
CA VAL A 97 -9.04 -10.49 -1.81
C VAL A 97 -8.35 -11.86 -1.84
N PRO A 98 -8.13 -12.53 -2.99
CA PRO A 98 -7.47 -13.83 -3.04
C PRO A 98 -6.01 -13.73 -2.62
N VAL A 99 -5.31 -12.63 -2.93
CA VAL A 99 -3.93 -12.42 -2.46
C VAL A 99 -3.90 -12.27 -0.94
N SER A 100 -4.82 -11.51 -0.34
CA SER A 100 -4.93 -11.34 1.11
C SER A 100 -5.35 -12.64 1.80
N LEU A 101 -6.25 -13.41 1.19
CA LEU A 101 -6.64 -14.74 1.70
C LEU A 101 -5.47 -15.72 1.62
N ALA A 102 -4.72 -15.73 0.51
CA ALA A 102 -3.53 -16.57 0.36
C ALA A 102 -2.45 -16.18 1.36
N ALA A 103 -2.18 -14.89 1.55
CA ALA A 103 -1.23 -14.38 2.53
C ALA A 103 -1.67 -14.72 3.97
N GLY A 104 -2.96 -14.53 4.29
CA GLY A 104 -3.54 -14.88 5.60
C GLY A 104 -3.49 -16.38 5.88
N LEU A 105 -3.81 -17.22 4.89
CA LEU A 105 -3.71 -18.68 5.00
C LEU A 105 -2.25 -19.12 5.15
N LEU A 106 -1.34 -18.56 4.36
CA LEU A 106 0.10 -18.84 4.46
C LEU A 106 0.63 -18.42 5.83
N PHE A 107 0.25 -17.26 6.33
CA PHE A 107 0.60 -16.79 7.67
C PHE A 107 0.02 -17.70 8.76
N ALA A 108 -1.23 -18.14 8.61
CA ALA A 108 -1.86 -19.08 9.53
C ALA A 108 -1.12 -20.43 9.56
N VAL A 109 -0.81 -21.00 8.38
CA VAL A 109 -0.04 -22.24 8.26
C VAL A 109 1.36 -22.07 8.85
N VAL A 110 2.05 -20.97 8.56
CA VAL A 110 3.37 -20.66 9.14
C VAL A 110 3.28 -20.49 10.65
N SER A 111 2.22 -19.87 11.18
CA SER A 111 2.03 -19.70 12.62
C SER A 111 1.72 -21.02 13.33
N CYS A 112 0.87 -21.86 12.72
CA CYS A 112 0.61 -23.22 13.18
C CYS A 112 1.88 -24.07 13.13
N LEU A 113 2.63 -24.00 12.04
CA LEU A 113 3.91 -24.68 11.92
C LEU A 113 4.91 -24.11 12.91
N HIS A 114 4.97 -22.81 13.13
CA HIS A 114 5.88 -22.19 14.08
C HIS A 114 5.60 -22.69 15.49
N ILE A 115 4.35 -22.68 15.98
CA ILE A 115 4.07 -23.20 17.32
C ILE A 115 4.34 -24.71 17.42
N TRP A 116 3.96 -25.49 16.40
CA TRP A 116 4.12 -26.94 16.40
C TRP A 116 5.53 -27.43 16.08
N LEU A 117 6.32 -26.69 15.33
CA LEU A 117 7.65 -27.07 14.85
C LEU A 117 8.73 -26.37 15.66
N ILE A 118 8.58 -25.11 16.07
CA ILE A 118 9.61 -24.46 16.89
C ILE A 118 9.77 -25.18 18.22
N MET A 119 8.68 -25.56 18.89
CA MET A 119 8.78 -26.24 20.17
C MET A 119 9.56 -27.57 20.09
N PRO A 120 9.24 -28.52 19.19
CA PRO A 120 10.05 -29.72 19.01
C PRO A 120 11.38 -29.45 18.32
N CYS A 121 11.53 -28.44 17.46
CA CYS A 121 12.83 -28.11 16.85
C CYS A 121 13.81 -27.60 17.90
N VAL A 122 13.39 -26.75 18.83
CA VAL A 122 14.27 -26.28 19.91
C VAL A 122 14.67 -27.45 20.81
N GLN A 123 13.73 -28.35 21.14
CA GLN A 123 14.02 -29.56 21.88
C GLN A 123 14.97 -30.50 21.11
N LEU A 124 14.76 -30.66 19.80
CA LEU A 124 15.58 -31.47 18.90
C LEU A 124 16.99 -30.89 18.75
N LEU A 125 17.11 -29.56 18.64
CA LEU A 125 18.39 -28.87 18.60
C LEU A 125 19.12 -29.02 19.93
N PHE A 126 18.42 -28.95 21.07
CA PHE A 126 19.04 -29.13 22.38
C PHE A 126 19.57 -30.56 22.58
N ILE A 127 18.79 -31.60 22.22
CA ILE A 127 19.27 -32.98 22.27
C ILE A 127 20.40 -33.23 21.27
N ASN A 128 20.32 -32.66 20.06
CA ASN A 128 21.37 -32.78 19.06
C ASN A 128 22.66 -32.09 19.55
N MET A 129 22.55 -30.88 20.12
CA MET A 129 23.69 -30.15 20.68
C MET A 129 24.31 -30.88 21.88
N HIS A 130 23.50 -31.55 22.70
CA HIS A 130 23.99 -32.43 23.77
C HIS A 130 24.78 -33.62 23.20
N TRP A 131 24.24 -34.27 22.16
CA TRP A 131 24.90 -35.37 21.46
C TRP A 131 26.21 -34.93 20.80
N VAL A 132 26.18 -33.80 20.08
CA VAL A 132 27.34 -33.18 19.44
C VAL A 132 28.39 -32.84 20.50
N ARG A 133 28.01 -32.30 21.65
CA ARG A 133 28.95 -32.02 22.74
C ARG A 133 29.64 -33.29 23.24
N THR A 134 28.90 -34.39 23.38
CA THR A 134 29.46 -35.67 23.83
C THR A 134 30.42 -36.26 22.79
N VAL A 135 30.02 -36.26 21.51
CA VAL A 135 30.88 -36.72 20.41
C VAL A 135 32.12 -35.84 20.27
N TRP A 136 31.94 -34.53 20.37
CA TRP A 136 33.02 -33.55 20.32
C TRP A 136 33.98 -33.72 21.51
N GLY A 137 33.46 -33.96 22.71
CA GLY A 137 34.27 -34.27 23.89
C GLY A 137 35.08 -35.55 23.72
N GLY A 138 34.48 -36.61 23.18
CA GLY A 138 35.19 -37.86 22.86
C GLY A 138 36.26 -37.66 21.78
N PHE A 139 35.93 -36.94 20.72
CA PHE A 139 36.87 -36.60 19.65
C PHE A 139 38.05 -35.77 20.17
N LEU A 140 37.76 -34.72 20.93
CA LEU A 140 38.79 -33.92 21.60
C LEU A 140 39.60 -34.78 22.57
N HIS A 141 39.02 -35.69 23.34
CA HIS A 141 39.80 -36.54 24.24
C HIS A 141 40.78 -37.46 23.49
N ILE A 142 40.34 -38.03 22.37
CA ILE A 142 41.16 -38.86 21.48
C ILE A 142 42.27 -38.04 20.80
N LEU A 143 42.03 -36.76 20.49
CA LEU A 143 43.04 -35.88 19.92
C LEU A 143 43.97 -35.26 20.97
N ILE A 144 43.42 -34.82 22.10
CA ILE A 144 44.13 -34.10 23.15
C ILE A 144 44.99 -35.05 23.97
N SER A 145 44.60 -36.32 24.18
CA SER A 145 45.45 -37.31 24.87
C SER A 145 46.80 -37.50 24.18
N PRO A 146 46.87 -37.82 22.87
CA PRO A 146 48.15 -37.95 22.18
C PRO A 146 48.85 -36.59 21.99
N LEU A 147 48.12 -35.49 21.77
CA LEU A 147 48.72 -34.16 21.66
C LEU A 147 49.37 -33.71 22.97
N SER A 148 48.66 -33.82 24.10
CA SER A 148 49.20 -33.47 25.42
C SER A 148 50.34 -34.39 25.84
N ALA A 149 50.26 -35.69 25.53
CA ALA A 149 51.35 -36.63 25.78
C ALA A 149 52.58 -36.30 24.92
N SER A 150 52.39 -35.90 23.66
CA SER A 150 53.48 -35.51 22.77
C SER A 150 54.10 -34.19 23.19
N ILE A 151 53.28 -33.17 23.47
CA ILE A 151 53.72 -31.86 23.98
C ILE A 151 54.42 -32.03 25.33
N GLY A 152 53.87 -32.85 26.23
CA GLY A 152 54.48 -33.15 27.52
C GLY A 152 55.85 -33.83 27.39
N LYS A 153 56.03 -34.73 26.42
CA LYS A 153 57.34 -35.33 26.12
C LYS A 153 58.31 -34.32 25.49
N CYS A 154 57.85 -33.44 24.60
CA CYS A 154 58.67 -32.36 24.05
C CYS A 154 59.10 -31.35 25.12
N CYS A 155 58.19 -30.97 26.03
CA CYS A 155 58.46 -30.02 27.11
C CYS A 155 59.30 -30.60 28.25
N SER A 156 59.17 -31.90 28.55
CA SER A 156 60.00 -32.59 29.55
C SER A 156 61.46 -32.72 29.11
N GLY A 157 61.72 -32.79 27.79
CA GLY A 157 63.07 -32.76 27.24
C GLY A 157 63.84 -31.46 27.50
N ILE A 158 63.16 -30.39 27.95
CA ILE A 158 63.74 -29.06 28.20
C ILE A 158 63.68 -28.72 29.70
N SER A 159 63.65 -29.73 30.59
CA SER A 159 63.75 -29.48 32.03
C SER A 159 65.18 -29.03 32.40
N ILE A 160 65.37 -27.71 32.41
CA ILE A 160 66.59 -27.05 32.85
C ILE A 160 66.71 -27.30 34.35
N THR A 161 67.63 -28.17 34.76
CA THR A 161 67.95 -28.42 36.16
C THR A 161 68.59 -27.14 36.74
N LEU A 162 67.75 -26.25 37.26
CA LEU A 162 68.19 -25.11 38.06
C LEU A 162 68.72 -25.65 39.39
N LYS A 163 70.02 -25.91 39.45
CA LYS A 163 70.73 -26.04 40.73
C LYS A 163 70.64 -24.67 41.42
N LYS A 164 69.64 -24.51 42.27
CA LYS A 164 69.58 -23.41 43.23
C LYS A 164 70.66 -23.67 44.26
N ASP A 165 71.86 -23.20 43.93
CA ASP A 165 72.89 -22.64 44.83
C ASP A 165 72.60 -22.91 46.31
N GLU A 166 72.77 -24.19 46.70
CA GLU A 166 72.77 -24.66 48.08
C GLU A 166 74.18 -24.50 48.69
N ASP A 167 75.02 -23.67 48.05
CA ASP A 167 76.34 -23.31 48.54
C ASP A 167 76.29 -21.98 49.34
N ARG A 168 75.26 -21.15 49.13
CA ARG A 168 75.09 -19.88 49.87
C ARG A 168 74.54 -20.06 51.29
N GLN A 169 73.72 -21.08 51.53
CA GLN A 169 73.19 -21.37 52.88
C GLN A 169 74.23 -22.05 53.77
N THR A 170 75.08 -22.90 53.20
CA THR A 170 76.17 -23.54 53.94
C THR A 170 77.25 -22.51 54.32
N GLN A 171 77.56 -21.54 53.45
CA GLN A 171 78.54 -20.49 53.78
C GLN A 171 78.05 -19.54 54.89
N THR A 172 76.75 -19.25 54.98
CA THR A 172 76.19 -18.33 55.99
C THR A 172 76.11 -18.96 57.40
N ARG A 173 76.25 -20.29 57.51
CA ARG A 173 76.31 -20.99 58.81
C ARG A 173 77.72 -21.16 59.37
N ILE A 174 78.76 -20.81 58.60
CA ILE A 174 80.18 -21.08 58.95
C ILE A 174 80.95 -19.77 59.22
N LEU A 175 80.30 -18.61 59.13
CA LEU A 175 80.77 -17.30 59.63
C LEU A 175 79.95 -16.89 60.86
#